data_AF-W1Y8R6-F1
#
_entry.id   AF-W1Y8R6-F1
#
_cell.length_a   1.000
_cell.length_b   1.000
_cell.length_c   1.000
_cell.angle_alpha   90.00
_cell.angle_beta   90.00
_cell.angle_gamma   90.00
#
_symmetry.space_group_name_H-M   'P 1'
#
loop_
_entity.id
_entity.type
_entity.pdbx_description
1 polymer ?
#
loop_
_entity_poly.entity_id
_entity_poly.type
_entity_poly.pdbx_seq_one_letter_code
_entity_poly.pdbx_strand_id
1 'polypeptide(L)'
;NYKHLGTLGTGNHFIEICLDESDQVWIMLHSGSRGIGNAIGTYFIDLAQKEMQETLETLPSRDLAYFMEGTEYFDDYLKAVAWAQLFASLNRDAMMENVVTALQ
;
A
#
# COMPACT_ATOMS: atom_id res chain seq x y z
N ASN A 1 -14.34 -5.93 4.76
CA ASN A 1 -13.27 -6.80 4.20
C ASN A 1 -12.13 -7.02 5.20
N TYR A 2 -12.42 -7.62 6.38
CA TYR A 2 -11.40 -7.99 7.37
C TYR A 2 -10.57 -9.24 6.95
N LYS A 3 -10.94 -9.91 5.85
CA LYS A 3 -10.40 -11.21 5.41
C LYS A 3 -8.98 -11.18 4.83
N HIS A 4 -8.30 -10.04 4.80
CA HIS A 4 -6.98 -9.90 4.17
C HIS A 4 -5.84 -9.58 5.12
N LEU A 5 -6.11 -9.32 6.41
CA LEU A 5 -5.04 -9.11 7.38
C LEU A 5 -4.29 -10.44 7.61
N GLY A 6 -2.96 -10.37 7.69
CA GLY A 6 -2.08 -11.53 7.81
C GLY A 6 -1.96 -12.35 6.52
N THR A 7 -2.32 -11.82 5.36
CA THR A 7 -2.28 -12.56 4.09
C THR A 7 -1.23 -12.00 3.14
N LEU A 8 -0.55 -12.91 2.44
CA LEU A 8 0.55 -12.56 1.54
C LEU A 8 0.08 -11.78 0.32
N GLY A 9 -0.93 -12.30 -0.39
CA GLY A 9 -1.38 -11.74 -1.65
C GLY A 9 -0.97 -12.48 -2.90
N THR A 10 -1.23 -11.83 -4.03
CA THR A 10 -0.83 -12.27 -5.38
C THR A 10 0.06 -11.19 -6.04
N GLY A 11 0.65 -11.50 -7.18
CA GLY A 11 1.57 -10.59 -7.89
C GLY A 11 3.01 -10.78 -7.41
N ASN A 12 3.74 -9.69 -7.22
CA ASN A 12 5.13 -9.70 -6.75
C ASN A 12 5.26 -9.85 -5.22
N HIS A 13 4.25 -10.37 -4.53
CA HIS A 13 4.27 -10.57 -3.08
C HIS A 13 4.83 -11.96 -2.73
N PHE A 14 5.83 -12.01 -1.84
CA PHE A 14 6.55 -13.24 -1.50
C PHE A 14 7.06 -13.26 -0.06
N ILE A 15 7.36 -14.46 0.42
CA ILE A 15 8.14 -14.73 1.63
C ILE A 15 9.32 -15.58 1.17
N GLU A 16 10.53 -15.15 1.46
CA GLU A 16 11.76 -15.81 1.02
C GLU A 16 12.72 -15.99 2.19
N ILE A 17 13.40 -17.13 2.22
CA ILE A 17 14.53 -17.38 3.11
C ILE A 17 15.80 -17.17 2.30
N CYS A 18 16.60 -16.19 2.69
CA CYS A 18 17.79 -15.77 1.95
C CYS A 18 19.04 -15.90 2.81
N LEU A 19 20.19 -16.02 2.16
CA LEU A 19 21.50 -15.87 2.80
C LEU A 19 22.07 -14.50 2.43
N ASP A 20 22.73 -13.84 3.38
CA ASP A 20 23.60 -12.70 3.07
C ASP A 20 25.01 -13.17 2.63
N GLU A 21 25.89 -12.21 2.31
CA GLU A 21 27.26 -12.48 1.88
C GLU A 21 28.14 -13.12 2.99
N SER A 22 27.65 -13.17 4.23
CA SER A 22 28.30 -13.79 5.39
C SER A 22 27.63 -15.09 5.82
N ASP A 23 26.83 -15.71 4.95
CA ASP A 23 26.07 -16.95 5.21
C ASP A 23 25.06 -16.84 6.36
N GLN A 24 24.62 -15.64 6.73
CA GLN A 24 23.55 -15.48 7.72
C GLN A 24 22.17 -15.66 7.07
N VAL A 25 21.27 -16.34 7.77
CA VAL A 25 19.90 -16.59 7.31
C VAL A 25 19.01 -15.39 7.62
N TRP A 26 18.29 -14.92 6.60
CA TRP A 26 17.33 -13.82 6.67
C TRP A 26 15.96 -14.26 6.17
N ILE A 27 14.91 -13.62 6.69
CA ILE A 27 13.54 -13.73 6.17
C ILE A 27 13.24 -12.42 5.42
N MET A 28 13.01 -12.51 4.12
CA MET A 28 12.52 -11.40 3.32
C MET A 28 11.01 -11.53 3.11
N LEU A 29 10.26 -10.51 3.54
CA LEU A 29 8.80 -10.46 3.39
C LEU A 29 8.41 -9.26 2.53
N HIS A 30 7.86 -9.52 1.35
CA HIS A 30 7.35 -8.51 0.44
C HIS A 30 5.81 -8.55 0.39
N SER A 31 5.15 -7.63 1.10
CA SER A 31 3.70 -7.45 1.03
C SER A 31 3.27 -6.04 1.44
N GLY A 32 2.05 -5.66 1.02
CA GLY A 32 1.49 -4.33 1.23
C GLY A 32 0.12 -4.30 1.90
N SER A 33 -0.62 -3.23 1.64
CA SER A 33 -1.95 -2.91 2.20
C SER A 33 -3.11 -3.71 1.59
N ARG A 34 -2.78 -4.75 0.81
CA ARG A 34 -3.73 -5.63 0.11
C ARG A 34 -4.74 -4.82 -0.74
N GLY A 35 -5.92 -5.39 -0.97
CA GLY A 35 -6.97 -4.74 -1.76
C GLY A 35 -7.49 -3.42 -1.18
N ILE A 36 -7.24 -3.15 0.11
CA ILE A 36 -7.70 -1.91 0.74
C ILE A 36 -6.91 -0.71 0.23
N GLY A 37 -5.58 -0.80 0.17
CA GLY A 37 -4.78 0.29 -0.40
C GLY A 37 -5.07 0.52 -1.88
N ASN A 38 -5.35 -0.55 -2.65
CA ASN A 38 -5.77 -0.41 -4.04
C ASN A 38 -7.11 0.35 -4.15
N ALA A 39 -8.10 0.00 -3.31
CA ALA A 39 -9.38 0.68 -3.30
C ALA A 39 -9.25 2.17 -2.92
N ILE A 40 -8.41 2.49 -1.92
CA ILE A 40 -8.10 3.87 -1.53
C ILE A 40 -7.45 4.62 -2.70
N GLY A 41 -6.41 4.03 -3.32
CA GLY A 41 -5.71 4.63 -4.46
C GLY A 41 -6.64 4.93 -5.63
N THR A 42 -7.43 3.95 -6.07
CA THR A 42 -8.40 4.13 -7.16
C THR A 42 -9.42 5.22 -6.82
N TYR A 43 -9.98 5.20 -5.61
CA TYR A 43 -10.96 6.20 -5.20
C TYR A 43 -10.40 7.64 -5.26
N PHE A 44 -9.20 7.87 -4.73
CA PHE A 44 -8.62 9.21 -4.71
C PHE A 44 -8.07 9.66 -6.06
N ILE A 45 -7.59 8.74 -6.91
CA ILE A 45 -7.25 9.06 -8.31
C ILE A 45 -8.51 9.55 -9.06
N ASP A 46 -9.62 8.80 -8.96
CA ASP A 46 -10.88 9.18 -9.61
C ASP A 46 -11.41 10.51 -9.07
N LEU A 47 -11.25 10.76 -7.77
CA LEU A 47 -11.67 12.01 -7.13
C LEU A 47 -10.81 13.20 -7.56
N ALA A 48 -9.49 13.05 -7.61
CA ALA A 48 -8.57 14.08 -8.08
C ALA A 48 -8.83 14.45 -9.54
N GLN A 49 -9.07 13.45 -10.41
CA GLN A 49 -9.45 13.71 -11.79
C GLN A 49 -10.77 14.48 -11.92
N LYS A 50 -11.74 14.22 -11.04
CA LYS A 50 -13.02 14.97 -11.02
C LYS A 50 -12.84 16.40 -10.53
N GLU A 51 -12.06 16.63 -9.47
CA GLU A 51 -11.80 17.98 -8.96
C GLU A 51 -11.07 18.83 -10.00
N MET A 52 -10.09 18.25 -10.69
CA MET A 52 -9.29 18.96 -11.69
C MET A 52 -9.97 19.07 -13.06
N GLN A 53 -11.24 18.65 -13.23
CA GLN A 53 -11.86 18.42 -14.54
C GLN A 53 -11.68 19.58 -15.54
N GLU A 54 -11.77 20.84 -15.09
CA GLU A 54 -11.60 22.03 -15.94
C GLU A 54 -10.13 22.32 -16.32
N THR A 55 -9.19 21.82 -15.53
CA THR A 55 -7.74 22.01 -15.70
C THR A 55 -6.99 20.77 -16.16
N LEU A 56 -7.66 19.63 -16.33
CA LEU A 56 -7.03 18.36 -16.72
C LEU A 56 -6.25 18.45 -18.04
N GLU A 57 -6.70 19.28 -18.99
CA GLU A 57 -6.03 19.50 -20.28
C GLU A 57 -4.66 20.18 -20.13
N THR A 58 -4.39 20.81 -18.97
CA THR A 58 -3.10 21.42 -18.69
C THR A 58 -2.06 20.42 -18.20
N LEU A 59 -2.48 19.20 -17.82
CA LEU A 59 -1.59 18.16 -17.35
C LEU A 59 -1.02 17.34 -18.52
N PRO A 60 0.25 16.90 -18.44
CA PRO A 60 0.82 15.96 -19.41
C PRO A 60 0.10 14.60 -19.46
N SER A 61 -0.57 14.21 -18.38
CA SER A 61 -1.41 13.03 -18.30
C SER A 61 -2.48 13.20 -17.22
N ARG A 62 -3.65 12.60 -17.42
CA ARG A 62 -4.75 12.55 -16.44
C ARG A 62 -4.35 11.80 -15.16
N ASP A 63 -3.41 10.87 -15.27
CA ASP A 63 -2.90 10.11 -14.12
C ASP A 63 -1.98 10.94 -13.21
N LEU A 64 -1.66 12.17 -13.62
CA LEU A 64 -0.93 13.15 -12.80
C LEU A 64 -1.88 14.11 -12.06
N ALA A 65 -3.17 13.80 -11.98
CA ALA A 65 -4.11 14.56 -11.16
C ALA A 65 -3.72 14.53 -9.68
N TYR A 66 -3.91 15.66 -8.99
CA TYR A 66 -3.47 15.86 -7.61
C TYR A 66 -4.46 16.74 -6.84
N PHE A 67 -4.36 16.71 -5.51
CA PHE A 67 -5.03 17.65 -4.64
C PHE A 67 -4.08 18.77 -4.22
N MET A 68 -4.58 20.00 -4.18
CA MET A 68 -3.84 21.14 -3.63
C MET A 68 -3.74 21.03 -2.11
N GLU A 69 -2.57 21.29 -1.55
CA GLU A 69 -2.41 21.33 -0.09
C GLU A 69 -3.35 22.37 0.54
N GLY A 70 -3.98 22.00 1.66
CA GLY A 70 -4.98 22.82 2.35
C GLY A 70 -6.42 22.63 1.89
N THR A 71 -6.69 21.75 0.92
CA THR A 71 -8.06 21.34 0.59
C THR A 71 -8.54 20.17 1.45
N GLU A 72 -9.86 20.01 1.57
CA GLU A 72 -10.46 18.90 2.32
C GLU A 72 -10.06 17.52 1.74
N TYR A 73 -10.07 17.39 0.42
CA TYR A 73 -9.69 16.12 -0.24
C TYR A 73 -8.20 15.81 -0.11
N PHE A 74 -7.33 16.83 -0.02
CA PHE A 74 -5.92 16.61 0.32
C PHE A 74 -5.76 15.99 1.71
N ASP A 75 -6.41 16.58 2.72
CA ASP A 75 -6.36 16.09 4.10
C ASP A 75 -6.96 14.68 4.23
N ASP A 76 -8.06 14.42 3.54
CA ASP A 76 -8.71 13.11 3.54
C ASP A 76 -7.88 12.05 2.83
N TYR A 77 -7.21 12.40 1.73
CA TYR A 77 -6.25 11.53 1.07
C TYR A 77 -5.09 11.17 2.01
N LEU A 78 -4.50 12.15 2.70
CA LEU A 78 -3.41 11.90 3.64
C LEU A 78 -3.82 10.98 4.78
N LYS A 79 -5.01 11.18 5.37
CA LYS A 79 -5.55 10.29 6.42
C LYS A 79 -5.74 8.86 5.89
N ALA A 80 -6.29 8.72 4.69
CA ALA A 80 -6.55 7.42 4.09
C ALA A 80 -5.26 6.67 3.74
N VAL A 81 -4.26 7.35 3.18
CA VAL A 81 -2.94 6.76 2.90
C VAL A 81 -2.23 6.35 4.18
N ALA A 82 -2.24 7.22 5.21
CA ALA A 82 -1.65 6.90 6.50
C ALA A 82 -2.29 5.64 7.10
N TRP A 83 -3.62 5.51 7.01
CA TRP A 83 -4.32 4.30 7.43
C TRP A 83 -3.90 3.07 6.61
N ALA A 84 -3.79 3.19 5.29
CA ALA A 84 -3.38 2.08 4.41
C ALA A 84 -1.95 1.61 4.72
N GLN A 85 -1.04 2.55 5.01
CA GLN A 85 0.33 2.27 5.43
C GLN A 85 0.37 1.55 6.80
N LEU A 86 -0.43 2.01 7.77
CA LEU A 86 -0.56 1.33 9.06
C LEU A 86 -1.08 -0.09 8.88
N PHE A 87 -2.12 -0.29 8.07
CA PHE A 87 -2.62 -1.62 7.75
C PHE A 87 -1.56 -2.50 7.09
N ALA A 88 -0.77 -1.96 6.16
CA ALA A 88 0.33 -2.70 5.52
C ALA A 88 1.41 -3.13 6.53
N SER A 89 1.74 -2.27 7.51
CA SER A 89 2.67 -2.60 8.58
C SER A 89 2.14 -3.76 9.42
N LEU A 90 0.93 -3.62 9.97
CA LEU A 90 0.30 -4.64 10.79
C LEU A 90 0.11 -5.97 10.05
N ASN A 91 -0.15 -5.91 8.74
CA ASN A 91 -0.22 -7.08 7.90
C ASN A 91 1.12 -7.82 7.86
N ARG A 92 2.23 -7.10 7.66
CA ARG A 92 3.58 -7.69 7.65
C ARG A 92 3.99 -8.20 9.02
N ASP A 93 3.65 -7.49 10.10
CA ASP A 93 3.96 -7.92 11.47
C ASP A 93 3.30 -9.28 11.78
N ALA A 94 2.00 -9.40 11.48
CA ALA A 94 1.27 -10.66 11.66
C ALA A 94 1.83 -11.80 10.77
N MET A 95 2.26 -11.50 9.55
CA MET A 95 2.89 -12.51 8.68
C MET A 95 4.26 -12.93 9.22
N MET A 96 5.08 -11.99 9.67
CA MET A 96 6.41 -12.29 10.20
C MET A 96 6.33 -13.16 11.45
N GLU A 97 5.38 -12.88 12.36
CA GLU A 97 5.12 -13.72 13.53
C GLU A 97 4.80 -15.17 13.13
N ASN A 98 3.96 -15.36 12.12
CA ASN A 98 3.62 -16.69 11.59
C ASN A 98 4.83 -17.39 10.96
N VAL A 99 5.67 -16.67 10.20
CA VAL A 99 6.86 -17.25 9.58
C VAL A 99 7.88 -17.68 10.63
N VAL A 100 8.16 -16.83 11.62
CA VAL A 100 9.07 -17.17 12.72
C VAL A 100 8.56 -18.38 13.49
N THR A 101 7.26 -18.43 13.79
CA THR A 101 6.63 -19.58 14.46
C THR A 101 6.76 -20.88 13.65
N ALA A 102 6.65 -20.80 12.31
CA ALA A 102 6.76 -21.97 11.44
C ALA A 102 8.19 -22.52 11.30
N LEU A 103 9.22 -21.74 11.69
CA LEU A 103 10.63 -22.12 11.66
C LEU A 103 11.14 -22.66 13.00
N GLN A 104 10.33 -22.62 14.06
CA GLN A 104 10.62 -23.18 15.38
C GLN A 104 10.21 -24.65 15.46
#